data_AF-A0A517Z5J5-F1
#
_entry.id   AF-A0A517Z5J5-F1
#
_cell.length_a   1.000
_cell.length_b   1.000
_cell.length_c   1.000
_cell.angle_alpha   90.00
_cell.angle_beta   90.00
_cell.angle_gamma   90.00
#
_symmetry.space_group_name_H-M   'P 1'
#
loop_
_entity.id
_entity.type
_entity.pdbx_description
1 polymer ?
#
loop_
_entity_poly.entity_id
_entity_poly.type
_entity_poly.pdbx_seq_one_letter_code
_entity_poly.pdbx_strand_id
1 'polypeptide(L)'
;MPQQAWTDKEERQYKHIKESAVDRGRSEDRAEEIAARTVNKQRREEGRTSNETTQGTGNPNQSLEDRSRKELYNRAQELEIEGRSKMTKDQLIQAIRKHNGNS
;
A
#
# COMPACT_ATOMS: atom_id res chain seq x y z
N MET A 1 -11.43 -3.81 22.85
CA MET A 1 -10.55 -4.28 21.76
C MET A 1 -11.13 -5.57 21.19
N PRO A 2 -11.41 -5.71 19.89
CA PRO A 2 -11.86 -6.99 19.33
C PRO A 2 -10.69 -7.98 19.34
N GLN A 3 -10.89 -9.12 20.01
CA GLN A 3 -9.85 -10.01 20.56
C GLN A 3 -9.36 -11.12 19.60
N GLN A 4 -9.35 -10.91 18.27
CA GLN A 4 -8.91 -12.01 17.38
C GLN A 4 -8.41 -11.58 16.00
N ALA A 5 -7.49 -10.60 15.95
CA ALA A 5 -6.72 -10.29 14.74
C ALA A 5 -5.23 -10.64 14.86
N TRP A 6 -4.68 -10.62 16.07
CA TRP A 6 -3.26 -10.86 16.33
C TRP A 6 -3.05 -12.05 17.27
N THR A 7 -1.96 -12.77 17.06
CA THR A 7 -1.49 -13.86 17.92
C THR A 7 -0.82 -13.30 19.18
N ASP A 8 -0.71 -14.09 20.25
CA ASP A 8 0.00 -13.68 21.47
C ASP A 8 1.43 -13.19 21.22
N LYS A 9 2.10 -13.74 20.20
CA LYS A 9 3.45 -13.32 19.81
C LYS A 9 3.44 -11.91 19.23
N GLU A 10 2.47 -11.61 18.37
CA GLU A 10 2.29 -10.31 17.73
C GLU A 10 1.88 -9.24 18.75
N GLU A 11 1.02 -9.58 19.72
CA GLU A 11 0.67 -8.68 20.80
C GLU A 11 1.86 -8.31 21.69
N ARG A 12 2.71 -9.29 22.05
CA ARG A 12 3.95 -9.03 22.80
C ARG A 12 4.90 -8.14 22.00
N GLN A 13 5.04 -8.40 20.70
CA GLN A 13 5.88 -7.61 19.81
C GLN A 13 5.38 -6.17 19.69
N TYR A 14 4.06 -5.98 19.52
CA TYR A 14 3.42 -4.68 19.51
C TYR A 14 3.75 -3.89 20.80
N LYS A 15 3.54 -4.51 21.97
CA LYS A 15 3.80 -3.87 23.28
C LYS A 15 5.26 -3.45 23.40
N HIS A 16 6.19 -4.35 23.04
CA HIS A 16 7.62 -4.07 23.12
C HIS A 16 8.06 -2.91 22.20
N ILE A 17 7.51 -2.85 20.98
CA ILE A 17 7.81 -1.76 20.05
C ILE A 17 7.21 -0.43 20.53
N LYS A 18 5.97 -0.45 21.05
CA LYS A 18 5.30 0.73 21.61
C LYS A 18 6.13 1.29 22.78
N GLU A 19 6.46 0.45 23.75
CA GLU A 19 7.25 0.83 24.92
C GLU A 19 8.61 1.41 24.51
N SER A 20 9.35 0.70 23.64
CA SER A 20 10.64 1.19 23.13
C SER A 20 10.53 2.52 22.34
N ALA A 21 9.40 2.78 21.67
CA ALA A 21 9.19 4.05 20.97
C ALA A 21 8.88 5.19 21.96
N VAL A 22 8.09 4.93 23.01
CA VAL A 22 7.83 5.88 24.10
C VAL A 22 9.13 6.21 24.85
N ASP A 23 9.93 5.20 25.18
CA ASP A 23 11.23 5.38 25.86
C ASP A 23 12.20 6.24 25.04
N ARG A 24 12.08 6.19 23.71
CA ARG A 24 12.83 7.04 22.78
C ARG A 24 12.22 8.43 22.57
N GLY A 25 11.24 8.81 23.38
CA GLY A 25 10.60 10.13 23.39
C GLY A 25 9.53 10.33 22.33
N ARG A 26 8.93 9.26 21.77
CA ARG A 26 7.77 9.40 20.88
C ARG A 26 6.49 9.55 21.70
N SER A 27 5.51 10.29 21.18
CA SER A 27 4.17 10.32 21.76
C SER A 27 3.54 8.93 21.73
N GLU A 28 2.61 8.69 22.65
CA GLU A 28 1.95 7.39 22.77
C GLU A 28 1.21 7.00 21.49
N ASP A 29 0.47 7.93 20.88
CA ASP A 29 -0.23 7.73 19.61
C ASP A 29 0.74 7.33 18.50
N ARG A 30 1.90 8.01 18.44
CA ARG A 30 2.91 7.73 17.42
C ARG A 30 3.59 6.38 17.65
N ALA A 31 3.82 6.02 18.91
CA ALA A 31 4.39 4.74 19.29
C ALA A 31 3.44 3.58 18.94
N GLU A 32 2.14 3.75 19.20
CA GLU A 32 1.07 2.83 18.81
C GLU A 32 1.00 2.63 17.29
N GLU A 33 1.04 3.71 16.51
CA GLU A 33 1.06 3.62 15.04
C GLU A 33 2.29 2.84 14.55
N ILE A 34 3.48 3.15 15.10
CA ILE A 34 4.74 2.48 14.73
C ILE A 34 4.67 0.98 15.06
N ALA A 35 4.16 0.62 16.24
CA ALA A 35 4.01 -0.76 16.66
C ALA A 35 3.03 -1.52 15.76
N ALA A 36 1.83 -0.96 15.53
CA ALA A 36 0.82 -1.57 14.66
C ALA A 36 1.32 -1.74 13.23
N ARG A 37 1.99 -0.72 12.68
CA ARG A 37 2.56 -0.75 11.32
C ARG A 37 3.62 -1.84 11.17
N THR A 38 4.44 -2.05 12.18
CA THR A 38 5.52 -3.04 12.17
C THR A 38 4.95 -4.46 12.20
N VAL A 39 4.03 -4.75 13.13
CA VAL A 39 3.38 -6.07 13.23
C VAL A 39 2.58 -6.37 11.95
N ASN A 40 1.81 -5.41 11.43
CA ASN A 40 1.07 -5.61 10.18
C ASN A 40 1.98 -5.76 8.96
N LYS A 41 3.18 -5.16 8.96
CA LYS A 41 4.18 -5.40 7.91
C LYS A 41 4.66 -6.85 7.95
N GLN A 42 5.02 -7.36 9.12
CA GLN A 42 5.47 -8.75 9.27
C GLN A 42 4.37 -9.74 8.85
N ARG A 43 3.13 -9.51 9.26
CA ARG A 43 1.98 -10.33 8.84
C ARG A 43 1.76 -10.34 7.32
N ARG A 44 2.11 -9.26 6.62
CA ARG A 44 2.06 -9.21 5.15
C ARG A 44 3.20 -10.00 4.52
N GLU A 45 4.41 -9.88 5.05
CA GLU A 45 5.57 -10.66 4.59
C GLU A 45 5.37 -12.18 4.78
N GLU A 46 4.71 -12.57 5.87
CA GLU A 46 4.36 -13.96 6.18
C GLU A 46 3.10 -14.46 5.45
N GLY A 47 2.45 -13.63 4.62
CA GLY A 47 1.24 -13.99 3.87
C GLY A 47 -0.02 -14.22 4.72
N ARG A 48 0.00 -13.83 6.01
CA ARG A 48 -1.12 -14.00 6.97
C ARG A 48 -2.16 -12.89 6.90
N THR A 49 -1.84 -11.83 6.17
CA THR A 49 -2.77 -10.77 5.79
C THR A 49 -2.74 -10.68 4.29
N SER A 50 -3.89 -10.37 3.68
CA SER A 50 -3.92 -9.98 2.29
C SER A 50 -2.85 -8.91 2.07
N ASN A 51 -1.95 -9.14 1.12
CA ASN A 51 -1.26 -8.04 0.48
C ASN A 51 -2.34 -7.34 -0.36
N GLU A 52 -3.28 -6.66 0.29
CA GLU A 52 -3.85 -5.46 -0.27
C GLU A 52 -2.66 -4.53 -0.41
N THR A 53 -1.93 -4.73 -1.52
CA THR A 53 -1.50 -3.62 -2.32
C THR A 53 -2.72 -2.72 -2.32
N THR A 54 -2.63 -1.59 -1.62
CA THR A 54 -3.53 -0.46 -1.84
C THR A 54 -3.84 -0.49 -3.32
N GLN A 55 -5.12 -0.49 -3.68
CA GLN A 55 -5.62 -0.45 -5.06
C GLN A 55 -5.18 0.86 -5.73
N GLY A 56 -3.89 1.15 -5.63
CA GLY A 56 -3.23 2.39 -5.83
C GLY A 56 -2.46 2.27 -7.11
N THR A 57 -2.28 3.42 -7.72
CA THR A 57 -1.69 3.58 -9.04
C THR A 57 -0.17 3.46 -9.02
N GLY A 58 0.38 2.78 -8.01
CA GLY A 58 1.80 2.69 -7.71
C GLY A 58 2.36 3.97 -7.12
N ASN A 59 3.68 4.07 -7.07
CA ASN A 59 4.37 5.31 -6.70
C ASN A 59 4.09 6.39 -7.77
N PRO A 60 3.51 7.56 -7.44
CA PRO A 60 3.18 8.58 -8.43
C PRO A 60 4.42 9.15 -9.13
N ASN A 61 5.59 9.12 -8.49
CA ASN A 61 6.86 9.59 -9.04
C ASN A 61 7.59 8.53 -9.89
N GLN A 62 7.08 7.31 -9.94
CA GLN A 62 7.64 6.24 -10.76
C GLN A 62 7.16 6.36 -12.21
N SER A 63 8.07 6.15 -13.15
CA SER A 63 7.80 6.11 -14.60
C SER A 63 6.69 5.12 -14.92
N LEU A 64 5.87 5.40 -15.94
CA LEU A 64 4.77 4.52 -16.32
C LEU A 64 5.28 3.13 -16.78
N GLU A 65 6.47 3.09 -17.37
CA GLU A 65 7.15 1.88 -17.83
C GLU A 65 7.50 0.93 -16.69
N ASP A 66 7.86 1.48 -15.53
CA ASP A 66 8.28 0.70 -14.36
C ASP A 66 7.08 0.24 -13.53
N ARG A 67 5.88 0.74 -13.82
CA ARG A 67 4.65 0.31 -13.16
C ARG A 67 4.19 -1.05 -13.66
N SER A 68 3.56 -1.81 -12.77
CA SER A 68 2.84 -3.02 -13.14
C SER A 68 1.63 -2.69 -14.00
N ARG A 69 1.18 -3.67 -14.79
CA ARG A 69 -0.06 -3.56 -15.57
C ARG A 69 -1.26 -3.19 -14.70
N LYS A 70 -1.33 -3.72 -13.47
CA LYS A 70 -2.43 -3.46 -12.53
C LYS A 70 -2.43 -1.99 -12.08
N GLU A 71 -1.27 -1.44 -11.76
CA GLU A 71 -1.14 -0.02 -11.38
C GLU A 71 -1.51 0.91 -12.53
N LEU A 72 -1.10 0.58 -13.76
CA LEU A 72 -1.49 1.32 -14.97
C LEU A 72 -2.99 1.21 -15.25
N TYR A 73 -3.58 0.02 -15.04
CA TYR A 73 -5.03 -0.17 -15.16
C TYR A 73 -5.79 0.69 -14.16
N ASN A 74 -5.38 0.67 -12.89
CA ASN A 74 -5.96 1.51 -11.85
C ASN A 74 -5.83 3.00 -12.20
N ARG A 75 -4.70 3.41 -12.80
CA ARG A 75 -4.46 4.80 -13.18
C ARG A 75 -5.31 5.23 -14.35
N ALA A 76 -5.46 4.36 -15.34
CA ALA A 76 -6.38 4.58 -16.45
C ALA A 76 -7.84 4.61 -15.97
N GLN A 77 -8.19 3.86 -14.91
CA GLN A 77 -9.50 3.92 -14.29
C GLN A 77 -9.74 5.26 -13.56
N GLU A 78 -8.77 5.79 -12.81
CA GLU A 78 -8.85 7.12 -12.19
C GLU A 78 -9.00 8.25 -13.21
N LEU A 79 -8.38 8.09 -14.38
CA LEU A 79 -8.47 9.03 -15.51
C LEU A 79 -9.67 8.74 -16.42
N GLU A 80 -10.58 7.85 -16.02
CA GLU A 80 -11.80 7.48 -16.75
C GLU A 80 -11.57 7.07 -18.23
N ILE A 81 -10.40 6.50 -18.52
CA ILE A 81 -10.02 6.10 -19.89
C ILE A 81 -10.87 4.90 -20.33
N GLU A 82 -11.66 5.09 -21.37
CA GLU A 82 -12.50 4.02 -21.92
C GLU A 82 -11.67 2.88 -22.53
N GLY A 83 -12.22 1.66 -22.47
CA GLY A 83 -11.54 0.48 -23.03
C GLY A 83 -10.31 0.00 -22.25
N ARG A 84 -9.94 0.63 -21.11
CA ARG A 84 -8.74 0.26 -20.33
C ARG A 84 -8.63 -1.22 -19.97
N SER A 85 -9.77 -1.90 -19.78
CA SER A 85 -9.80 -3.34 -19.44
C SER A 85 -9.29 -4.24 -20.57
N LYS A 86 -9.36 -3.78 -21.82
CA LYS A 86 -8.89 -4.50 -23.01
C LYS A 86 -7.46 -4.13 -23.41
N MET A 87 -6.91 -3.04 -22.86
CA MET A 87 -5.60 -2.52 -23.24
C MET A 87 -4.46 -3.37 -22.68
N THR A 88 -3.38 -3.59 -23.43
CA THR A 88 -2.10 -4.15 -22.96
C THR A 88 -1.36 -3.16 -22.03
N LYS A 89 -0.24 -3.58 -21.41
CA LYS A 89 0.56 -2.68 -20.56
C LYS A 89 0.97 -1.43 -21.35
N ASP A 90 1.47 -1.62 -22.55
CA ASP A 90 1.92 -0.52 -23.42
C ASP A 90 0.77 0.38 -23.88
N GLN A 91 -0.38 -0.21 -24.19
CA GLN A 91 -1.58 0.56 -24.56
C GLN A 91 -2.09 1.41 -23.39
N LEU A 92 -2.03 0.90 -22.15
CA LEU A 92 -2.37 1.69 -20.96
C LEU A 92 -1.40 2.87 -20.78
N ILE A 93 -0.09 2.66 -20.95
CA ILE A 93 0.91 3.73 -20.88
C ILE A 93 0.62 4.82 -21.91
N GLN A 94 0.37 4.43 -23.17
CA GLN A 94 0.07 5.36 -24.25
C GLN A 94 -1.22 6.14 -23.99
N ALA A 95 -2.28 5.46 -23.53
CA ALA A 95 -3.55 6.10 -23.24
C ALA A 95 -3.43 7.13 -22.10
N ILE A 96 -2.71 6.78 -21.02
CA ILE A 96 -2.44 7.69 -19.90
C ILE A 96 -1.65 8.92 -20.38
N ARG A 97 -0.61 8.73 -21.20
CA ARG A 97 0.17 9.84 -21.77
C ARG A 97 -0.69 10.75 -22.64
N LYS A 98 -1.50 10.15 -23.51
CA LYS A 98 -2.41 10.89 -24.40
C LYS A 98 -3.40 11.72 -23.59
N HIS A 99 -4.00 11.15 -22.55
CA HIS A 99 -4.92 11.87 -21.68
C HIS A 99 -4.24 13.07 -21.00
N ASN A 100 -3.04 12.87 -20.40
CA ASN A 100 -2.31 13.93 -19.71
C ASN A 100 -1.79 15.04 -20.64
N GLY A 101 -1.50 14.72 -21.91
CA GLY A 101 -1.06 15.71 -22.90
C GLY A 101 -2.19 16.45 -23.62
N ASN A 102 -3.42 15.94 -23.55
CA ASN A 102 -4.64 16.56 -24.10
C ASN A 102 -5.43 17.37 -23.05
N SER A 103 -4.98 17.41 -21.79
CA SER A 103 -5.60 18.14 -20.69
C SER A 103 -4.95 19.50 -20.46
#